data_AF-A0A9D6MS54-F1
#
_entry.id   AF-A0A9D6MS54-F1
#
_cell.length_a   1.000
_cell.length_b   1.000
_cell.length_c   1.000
_cell.angle_alpha   90.00
_cell.angle_beta   90.00
_cell.angle_gamma   90.00
#
_symmetry.space_group_name_H-M   'P 1'
#
loop_
_entity.id
_entity.type
_entity.pdbx_description
1 polymer ?
#
loop_
_entity_poly.entity_id
_entity_poly.type
_entity_poly.pdbx_seq_one_letter_code
_entity_poly.pdbx_strand_id
1 'polypeptide(L)'
;MKKLIVIITLLYTVAAVAALGFISNWFRDQLTLGESVIVTTLVLSLPTVLILAVIAYWNEHNQWFTLLLVVVILGSSGYVIKTHHDAYGVWLPSPAPADVETSGAATLNVNGQNISYRLELHNPGTVAHREFLIVTRGGQERRTRLPIFDDARSGYVSAKVPGDWIVLHPTEDTDVYRVETGRFLFVHKSFRVNLRTGEVAILATKSQN
;
A
#
# COMPACT_ATOMS: atom_id res chain seq x y z
N MET A 1 -8.71 -24.38 32.91
CA MET A 1 -9.07 -23.12 32.22
C MET A 1 -7.99 -22.05 32.34
N LYS A 2 -7.40 -21.80 33.52
CA LYS A 2 -6.27 -20.86 33.71
C LYS A 2 -5.13 -20.97 32.69
N LYS A 3 -4.63 -22.18 32.44
CA LYS A 3 -3.55 -22.41 31.45
C LYS A 3 -3.95 -21.93 30.05
N LEU A 4 -5.19 -22.18 29.63
CA LEU A 4 -5.71 -21.75 28.33
C LEU A 4 -5.74 -20.21 28.25
N ILE A 5 -6.30 -19.55 29.27
CA ILE A 5 -6.38 -18.07 29.36
C ILE A 5 -4.98 -17.46 29.23
N VAL A 6 -4.02 -17.98 29.99
CA VAL A 6 -2.62 -17.51 29.96
C VAL A 6 -2.00 -17.68 28.57
N ILE A 7 -2.17 -18.86 27.96
CA ILE A 7 -1.58 -19.17 26.64
C ILE A 7 -2.17 -18.26 25.56
N ILE A 8 -3.50 -18.15 25.46
CA ILE A 8 -4.14 -17.36 24.38
C ILE A 8 -3.85 -15.86 24.53
N THR A 9 -3.81 -15.36 25.77
CA THR A 9 -3.47 -13.95 26.03
C THR A 9 -2.02 -13.66 25.68
N LEU A 10 -1.08 -14.55 26.03
CA LEU A 10 0.33 -14.40 25.66
C LEU A 10 0.52 -14.41 24.14
N LEU A 11 -0.06 -15.39 23.45
CA LEU A 11 0.02 -15.49 21.99
C LEU A 11 -0.53 -14.25 21.30
N TYR A 12 -1.70 -13.77 21.74
CA TYR A 12 -2.29 -12.55 21.22
C TYR A 12 -1.41 -11.32 21.47
N THR A 13 -0.88 -11.18 22.69
CA THR A 13 -0.04 -10.03 23.05
C THR A 13 1.23 -10.00 22.20
N VAL A 14 1.91 -11.15 22.04
CA VAL A 14 3.11 -11.25 21.19
C VAL A 14 2.77 -10.89 19.74
N ALA A 15 1.67 -11.41 19.19
CA ALA A 15 1.26 -11.12 17.82
C ALA A 15 0.91 -9.63 17.63
N ALA A 16 0.16 -9.03 18.56
CA ALA A 16 -0.22 -7.63 18.52
C ALA A 16 0.99 -6.69 18.65
N VAL A 17 1.95 -7.00 19.53
CA VAL A 17 3.20 -6.24 19.65
C VAL A 17 4.05 -6.37 18.39
N ALA A 18 4.15 -7.57 17.81
CA ALA A 18 4.86 -7.77 16.55
C ALA A 18 4.21 -6.97 15.40
N ALA A 19 2.87 -6.97 15.31
CA ALA A 19 2.14 -6.18 14.33
C ALA A 19 2.35 -4.67 14.54
N LEU A 20 2.29 -4.18 15.78
CA LEU A 20 2.59 -2.78 16.09
C LEU A 20 4.05 -2.41 15.75
N GLY A 21 5.01 -3.30 16.01
CA GLY A 21 6.40 -3.09 15.63
C GLY A 21 6.60 -3.03 14.12
N PHE A 22 5.91 -3.90 13.38
CA PHE A 22 5.91 -3.89 11.92
C PHE A 22 5.33 -2.58 11.37
N ILE A 23 4.18 -2.15 11.89
CA ILE A 23 3.55 -0.89 11.49
C ILE A 23 4.38 0.32 11.96
N SER A 24 5.10 0.24 13.10
CA SER A 24 6.03 1.29 13.56
C SER A 24 7.15 1.57 12.56
N ASN A 25 7.61 0.56 11.82
CA ASN A 25 8.57 0.79 10.75
C ASN A 25 7.91 1.47 9.54
N TRP A 26 6.64 1.18 9.25
CA TRP A 26 5.85 1.86 8.21
C TRP A 26 5.45 3.30 8.58
N PHE A 27 5.20 3.59 9.86
CA PHE A 27 4.90 4.93 10.38
C PHE A 27 6.02 5.94 10.13
N ARG A 28 7.24 5.48 9.82
CA ARG A 28 8.36 6.35 9.45
C ARG A 28 8.15 7.01 8.09
N ASP A 29 7.33 6.41 7.22
CA ASP A 29 7.30 6.73 5.80
C ASP A 29 5.99 7.41 5.34
N GLN A 30 4.82 7.16 5.94
CA GLN A 30 3.65 8.06 6.03
C GLN A 30 2.44 7.36 6.66
N LEU A 31 1.48 8.13 7.19
CA LEU A 31 0.28 7.63 7.87
C LEU A 31 -0.87 7.52 6.85
N THR A 32 -1.12 6.33 6.31
CA THR A 32 -2.34 6.11 5.52
C THR A 32 -3.54 5.91 6.45
N LEU A 33 -4.74 6.33 6.00
CA LEU A 33 -5.96 6.28 6.82
C LEU A 33 -6.25 4.85 7.34
N GLY A 34 -5.89 3.81 6.56
CA GLY A 34 -6.07 2.40 6.93
C GLY A 34 -5.18 1.95 8.08
N GLU A 35 -3.92 2.41 8.15
CA GLU A 35 -2.97 2.04 9.21
C GLU A 35 -3.36 2.64 10.56
N SER A 36 -3.89 3.86 10.56
CA SER A 36 -4.38 4.52 11.78
C SER A 36 -5.49 3.70 12.47
N VAL A 37 -6.37 3.07 11.67
CA VAL A 37 -7.48 2.25 12.15
C VAL A 37 -6.98 0.91 12.71
N ILE A 38 -6.01 0.28 12.04
CA ILE A 38 -5.37 -0.96 12.53
C ILE A 38 -4.69 -0.71 13.88
N VAL A 39 -3.94 0.38 14.00
CA VAL A 39 -3.18 0.71 15.21
C VAL A 39 -4.10 1.08 16.35
N THR A 40 -5.15 1.88 16.09
CA THR A 40 -6.16 2.21 17.10
C THR A 40 -6.83 0.94 17.62
N THR A 41 -7.14 -0.02 16.74
CA THR A 41 -7.74 -1.29 17.15
C THR A 41 -6.80 -2.11 18.02
N LEU A 42 -5.53 -2.25 17.65
CA LEU A 42 -4.53 -3.00 18.43
C LEU A 42 -4.22 -2.35 19.79
N VAL A 43 -4.14 -1.02 19.84
CA VAL A 43 -3.87 -0.27 21.07
C VAL A 43 -5.04 -0.36 22.05
N LEU A 44 -6.29 -0.41 21.56
CA LEU A 44 -7.47 -0.57 22.42
C LEU A 44 -7.70 -2.04 22.83
N SER A 45 -7.40 -2.99 21.95
CA SER A 45 -7.65 -4.40 22.21
C SER A 45 -6.67 -5.01 23.21
N LEU A 46 -5.39 -4.62 23.19
CA LEU A 46 -4.36 -5.07 24.14
C LEU A 46 -4.76 -4.88 25.62
N PRO A 47 -5.08 -3.66 26.10
CA PRO A 47 -5.50 -3.46 27.48
C PRO A 47 -6.82 -4.18 27.79
N THR A 48 -7.75 -4.22 26.83
CA THR A 48 -9.03 -4.93 26.99
C THR A 48 -8.83 -6.43 27.22
N VAL A 49 -7.98 -7.07 26.41
CA VAL A 49 -7.63 -8.49 26.52
C VAL A 49 -6.90 -8.77 27.84
N LEU A 50 -5.99 -7.90 28.27
CA LEU A 50 -5.29 -8.05 29.56
C LEU A 50 -6.25 -7.97 30.75
N ILE A 51 -7.15 -6.98 30.76
CA ILE A 51 -8.15 -6.82 31.83
C ILE A 51 -9.07 -8.05 31.90
N LEU A 52 -9.61 -8.48 30.76
CA LEU A 52 -10.47 -9.67 30.69
C LEU A 52 -9.74 -10.94 31.13
N ALA A 53 -8.46 -11.08 30.76
CA ALA A 53 -7.64 -12.22 31.17
C ALA A 53 -7.42 -12.25 32.69
N VAL A 54 -7.14 -11.11 33.33
CA VAL A 54 -7.00 -11.01 34.79
C VAL A 54 -8.31 -11.37 35.48
N ILE A 55 -9.44 -10.81 35.03
CA ILE A 55 -10.75 -11.10 35.62
C ILE A 55 -11.10 -12.58 35.46
N ALA A 56 -10.90 -13.14 34.26
CA ALA A 56 -11.16 -14.56 33.99
C ALA A 56 -10.24 -15.50 34.78
N TYR A 57 -8.99 -15.10 35.04
CA TYR A 57 -8.04 -15.89 35.83
C TYR A 57 -8.43 -15.95 37.31
N TRP A 58 -8.92 -14.85 37.87
CA TRP A 58 -9.34 -14.77 39.27
C TRP A 58 -10.72 -15.37 39.49
N ASN A 59 -11.61 -15.31 38.50
CA ASN A 59 -13.01 -15.69 38.62
C ASN A 59 -13.33 -17.00 37.85
N GLU A 60 -12.63 -18.09 38.21
CA GLU A 60 -12.62 -19.35 37.46
C GLU A 60 -13.99 -20.02 37.23
N HIS A 61 -14.97 -19.69 38.07
CA HIS A 61 -16.32 -20.26 37.99
C HIS A 61 -17.18 -19.53 36.94
N ASN A 62 -16.75 -18.35 36.48
CA ASN A 62 -17.48 -17.55 35.52
C ASN A 62 -16.85 -17.63 34.12
N GLN A 63 -17.34 -18.58 33.33
CA GLN A 63 -16.87 -18.82 31.96
C GLN A 63 -17.17 -17.66 30.99
N TRP A 64 -18.10 -16.76 31.33
CA TRP A 64 -18.46 -15.63 30.47
C TRP A 64 -17.28 -14.71 30.15
N PHE A 65 -16.38 -14.48 31.11
CA PHE A 65 -15.19 -13.66 30.87
C PHE A 65 -14.18 -14.34 29.94
N THR A 66 -14.10 -15.68 29.98
CA THR A 66 -13.27 -16.44 29.05
C THR A 66 -13.85 -16.38 27.64
N LEU A 67 -15.18 -16.44 27.52
CA LEU A 67 -15.86 -16.34 26.23
C LEU A 67 -15.71 -14.94 25.63
N LEU A 68 -15.91 -13.88 26.44
CA LEU A 68 -15.66 -12.50 26.04
C LEU A 68 -14.21 -12.27 25.60
N LEU A 69 -13.23 -12.81 26.34
CA LEU A 69 -11.81 -12.75 25.98
C LEU A 69 -11.57 -13.32 24.57
N VAL A 70 -12.11 -14.50 24.27
CA VAL A 70 -11.98 -15.14 22.96
C VAL A 70 -12.66 -14.30 21.87
N VAL A 71 -13.86 -13.77 22.13
CA VAL A 71 -14.58 -12.92 21.18
C VAL A 71 -13.79 -11.64 20.85
N VAL A 72 -13.21 -10.97 21.85
CA VAL A 72 -12.39 -9.76 21.62
C VAL A 72 -11.14 -10.10 20.81
N ILE A 73 -10.45 -11.20 21.13
CA ILE A 73 -9.27 -11.65 20.39
C ILE A 73 -9.62 -11.93 18.93
N LEU A 74 -10.65 -12.74 18.67
CA LEU A 74 -11.06 -13.09 17.31
C LEU A 74 -11.58 -11.88 16.53
N GLY A 75 -12.41 -11.05 17.17
CA GLY A 75 -12.98 -9.86 16.55
C GLY A 75 -11.92 -8.83 16.17
N SER A 76 -11.01 -8.51 17.09
CA SER A 76 -9.92 -7.56 16.83
C SER A 76 -8.93 -8.09 15.79
N SER A 77 -8.52 -9.37 15.89
CA SER A 77 -7.60 -9.97 14.92
C SER A 77 -8.24 -10.04 13.53
N GLY A 78 -9.49 -10.50 13.44
CA GLY A 78 -10.23 -10.60 12.19
C GLY A 78 -10.46 -9.23 11.55
N TYR A 79 -10.77 -8.21 12.35
CA TYR A 79 -10.90 -6.84 11.88
C TYR A 79 -9.57 -6.30 11.32
N VAL A 80 -8.48 -6.44 12.08
CA VAL A 80 -7.14 -6.00 11.64
C VAL A 80 -6.71 -6.70 10.36
N ILE A 81 -6.87 -8.03 10.29
CA ILE A 81 -6.54 -8.82 9.10
C ILE A 81 -7.37 -8.39 7.89
N LYS A 82 -8.68 -8.20 8.08
CA LYS A 82 -9.57 -7.76 7.00
C LYS A 82 -9.20 -6.35 6.53
N THR A 83 -9.02 -5.40 7.46
CA THR A 83 -8.64 -4.03 7.12
C THR A 83 -7.29 -3.99 6.39
N HIS A 84 -6.34 -4.83 6.78
CA HIS A 84 -5.08 -4.98 6.07
C HIS A 84 -5.29 -5.54 4.65
N HIS A 85 -6.09 -6.59 4.48
CA HIS A 85 -6.42 -7.12 3.16
C HIS A 85 -7.15 -6.11 2.27
N ASP A 86 -8.12 -5.37 2.82
CA ASP A 86 -8.87 -4.35 2.08
C ASP A 86 -7.97 -3.17 1.65
N ALA A 87 -6.90 -2.89 2.41
CA ALA A 87 -5.94 -1.83 2.09
C ALA A 87 -4.83 -2.26 1.13
N TYR A 88 -4.30 -3.49 1.27
CA TYR A 88 -3.08 -3.93 0.58
C TYR A 88 -3.27 -5.17 -0.31
N GLY A 89 -4.46 -5.77 -0.35
CA GLY A 89 -4.74 -6.98 -1.13
C GLY A 89 -4.08 -8.26 -0.60
N VAL A 90 -3.41 -8.20 0.55
CA VAL A 90 -2.71 -9.33 1.19
C VAL A 90 -3.23 -9.56 2.60
N TRP A 91 -3.30 -10.83 3.02
CA TRP A 91 -3.87 -11.22 4.31
C TRP A 91 -2.92 -11.05 5.49
N LEU A 92 -1.61 -11.01 5.25
CA LEU A 92 -0.59 -10.90 6.29
C LEU A 92 0.48 -9.87 5.88
N PRO A 93 0.98 -9.07 6.83
CA PRO A 93 2.11 -8.20 6.58
C PRO A 93 3.32 -9.03 6.17
N SER A 94 3.86 -8.74 4.97
CA SER A 94 5.06 -9.38 4.44
C SER A 94 6.30 -8.52 4.75
N PRO A 95 7.38 -9.09 5.30
CA PRO A 95 8.65 -8.38 5.49
C PRO A 95 9.35 -8.04 4.17
N ALA A 96 8.95 -8.65 3.06
CA ALA A 96 9.31 -8.16 1.75
C ALA A 96 8.38 -6.98 1.42
N PRO A 97 8.87 -5.72 1.37
CA PRO A 97 8.14 -4.69 0.64
C PRO A 97 7.84 -5.28 -0.74
N ALA A 98 6.65 -5.06 -1.28
CA ALA A 98 6.37 -5.47 -2.65
C ALA A 98 7.48 -4.89 -3.53
N ASP A 99 8.40 -5.75 -4.01
CA ASP A 99 9.63 -5.32 -4.68
C ASP A 99 9.31 -4.41 -5.88
N VAL A 100 8.09 -4.54 -6.41
CA VAL A 100 7.49 -3.67 -7.40
C VAL A 100 5.99 -3.59 -7.16
N GLU A 101 5.43 -2.39 -7.01
CA GLU A 101 4.00 -2.16 -7.20
C GLU A 101 3.71 -1.69 -8.63
N THR A 102 2.55 -2.08 -9.17
CA THR A 102 2.19 -1.81 -10.57
C THR A 102 0.80 -1.20 -10.67
N SER A 103 0.63 -0.24 -11.58
CA SER A 103 -0.68 0.35 -11.90
C SER A 103 -1.65 -0.62 -12.58
N GLY A 104 -1.17 -1.81 -12.99
CA GLY A 104 -1.83 -2.59 -14.02
C GLY A 104 -1.56 -2.02 -15.42
N ALA A 105 -1.81 -2.82 -16.46
CA ALA A 105 -1.55 -2.45 -17.85
C ALA A 105 -2.73 -1.70 -18.48
N ALA A 106 -2.46 -0.54 -19.07
CA ALA A 106 -3.35 0.16 -19.98
C ALA A 106 -2.89 -0.04 -21.42
N THR A 107 -3.77 0.27 -22.37
CA THR A 107 -3.49 0.25 -23.79
C THR A 107 -3.89 1.56 -24.45
N LEU A 108 -3.01 2.07 -25.32
CA LEU A 108 -3.21 3.26 -26.14
C LEU A 108 -3.13 2.83 -27.61
N ASN A 109 -4.24 3.01 -28.33
CA ASN A 109 -4.29 2.81 -29.77
C ASN A 109 -4.05 4.15 -30.48
N VAL A 110 -2.90 4.30 -31.14
CA VAL A 110 -2.54 5.52 -31.87
C VAL A 110 -1.75 5.17 -33.13
N ASN A 111 -2.00 5.88 -34.23
CA ASN A 111 -1.28 5.69 -35.50
C ASN A 111 -1.25 4.23 -36.00
N GLY A 112 -2.33 3.48 -35.76
CA GLY A 112 -2.44 2.06 -36.11
C GLY A 112 -1.58 1.12 -35.25
N GLN A 113 -0.93 1.62 -34.20
CA GLN A 113 -0.16 0.85 -33.24
C GLN A 113 -0.93 0.71 -31.93
N ASN A 114 -0.87 -0.49 -31.34
CA ASN A 114 -1.35 -0.73 -29.99
C ASN A 114 -0.15 -0.69 -29.03
N ILE A 115 -0.17 0.26 -28.12
CA ILE A 115 0.89 0.50 -27.15
C ILE A 115 0.36 0.11 -25.78
N SER A 116 0.92 -0.92 -25.16
CA SER A 116 0.60 -1.24 -23.76
C SER A 116 1.54 -0.49 -22.83
N TYR A 117 1.04 0.08 -21.75
CA TYR A 117 1.85 0.81 -20.79
C TYR A 117 1.39 0.56 -19.35
N ARG A 118 2.33 0.64 -18.40
CA ARG A 118 2.08 0.57 -16.95
C ARG A 118 3.11 1.39 -16.19
N LEU A 119 2.76 1.85 -14.99
CA LEU A 119 3.70 2.43 -14.04
C LEU A 119 4.14 1.34 -13.05
N GLU A 120 5.44 1.22 -12.84
CA GLU A 120 6.04 0.39 -11.80
C GLU A 120 6.72 1.27 -10.74
N LEU A 121 6.39 1.07 -9.48
CA LEU A 121 7.02 1.69 -8.31
C LEU A 121 7.88 0.64 -7.61
N HIS A 122 9.20 0.80 -7.64
CA HIS A 122 10.15 -0.11 -7.02
C HIS A 122 10.56 0.43 -5.66
N ASN A 123 10.53 -0.41 -4.63
CA ASN A 123 10.77 -0.03 -3.23
C ASN A 123 10.00 1.24 -2.78
N PRO A 124 8.67 1.29 -3.01
CA PRO A 124 7.89 2.44 -2.58
C PRO A 124 8.04 2.70 -1.07
N GLY A 125 8.05 3.98 -0.69
CA GLY A 125 8.26 4.39 0.71
C GLY A 125 9.73 4.45 1.16
N THR A 126 10.69 3.99 0.35
CA THR A 126 12.12 4.03 0.72
C THR A 126 12.88 5.14 -0.01
N VAL A 127 13.96 5.65 0.60
CA VAL A 127 14.89 6.61 -0.04
C VAL A 127 15.52 6.07 -1.33
N ALA A 128 15.44 4.76 -1.57
CA ALA A 128 15.92 4.10 -2.77
C ALA A 128 14.81 3.85 -3.82
N HIS A 129 13.63 4.47 -3.66
CA HIS A 129 12.51 4.30 -4.58
C HIS A 129 12.90 4.65 -6.01
N ARG A 130 12.29 3.94 -6.96
CA ARG A 130 12.45 4.19 -8.40
C ARG A 130 11.14 3.96 -9.10
N GLU A 131 10.77 4.90 -9.96
CA GLU A 131 9.53 4.86 -10.71
C GLU A 131 9.83 4.71 -12.19
N PHE A 132 9.11 3.79 -12.80
CA PHE A 132 9.34 3.41 -14.18
C PHE A 132 8.04 3.37 -14.96
N LEU A 133 7.99 4.11 -16.06
CA LEU A 133 7.04 3.85 -17.12
C LEU A 133 7.54 2.67 -17.94
N ILE A 134 6.77 1.60 -17.93
CA ILE A 134 7.00 0.45 -18.80
C ILE A 134 6.08 0.57 -19.99
N VAL A 135 6.66 0.46 -21.20
CA VAL A 135 5.91 0.49 -22.45
C VAL A 135 6.26 -0.72 -23.29
N THR A 136 5.23 -1.41 -23.76
CA THR A 136 5.35 -2.55 -24.66
C THR A 136 4.80 -2.15 -26.04
N ARG A 137 5.69 -2.16 -27.05
CA ARG A 137 5.38 -1.88 -28.46
C ARG A 137 5.97 -2.99 -29.33
N GLY A 138 5.14 -3.64 -30.14
CA GLY A 138 5.59 -4.72 -31.03
C GLY A 138 6.22 -5.92 -30.30
N GLY A 139 5.77 -6.20 -29.07
CA GLY A 139 6.32 -7.27 -28.23
C GLY A 139 7.63 -6.94 -27.51
N GLN A 140 8.20 -5.75 -27.73
CA GLN A 140 9.37 -5.28 -26.98
C GLN A 140 8.93 -4.41 -25.81
N GLU A 141 9.41 -4.76 -24.62
CA GLU A 141 9.22 -3.96 -23.41
C GLU A 141 10.37 -2.97 -23.25
N ARG A 142 10.04 -1.73 -22.95
CA ARG A 142 11.00 -0.67 -22.65
C ARG A 142 10.66 0.00 -21.33
N ARG A 143 11.69 0.13 -20.50
CA ARG A 143 11.61 0.77 -19.18
C ARG A 143 12.19 2.18 -19.25
N THR A 144 11.38 3.16 -18.89
CA THR A 144 11.78 4.58 -18.85
C THR A 144 11.61 5.12 -17.43
N ARG A 145 12.66 5.68 -16.84
CA ARG A 145 12.59 6.22 -15.48
C ARG A 145 11.79 7.52 -15.47
N LEU A 146 10.83 7.65 -14.56
CA LEU A 146 10.07 8.88 -14.35
C LEU A 146 10.36 9.45 -12.96
N PRO A 147 10.85 10.68 -12.82
CA PRO A 147 11.02 11.32 -11.51
C PRO A 147 9.67 11.86 -11.00
N ILE A 148 8.79 10.94 -10.58
CA ILE A 148 7.43 11.28 -10.13
C ILE A 148 7.50 11.89 -8.73
N PHE A 149 8.19 11.24 -7.81
CA PHE A 149 8.29 11.69 -6.44
C PHE A 149 9.60 12.44 -6.22
N ASP A 150 9.53 13.60 -5.56
CA ASP A 150 10.72 14.36 -5.18
C ASP A 150 11.35 13.81 -3.89
N ASP A 151 10.56 13.11 -3.07
CA ASP A 151 10.97 12.39 -1.86
C ASP A 151 10.22 11.06 -1.76
N ALA A 152 10.87 10.07 -1.15
CA ALA A 152 10.37 8.73 -0.87
C ALA A 152 9.07 8.70 -0.06
N ARG A 153 8.83 9.77 0.69
CA ARG A 153 7.65 9.96 1.51
C ARG A 153 6.44 10.40 0.72
N SER A 154 6.55 10.70 -0.57
CA SER A 154 5.40 11.13 -1.34
C SER A 154 4.40 9.98 -1.49
N GLY A 155 3.21 10.15 -0.91
CA GLY A 155 2.23 9.07 -0.81
C GLY A 155 1.50 8.77 -2.11
N TYR A 156 1.02 7.55 -2.24
CA TYR A 156 0.06 7.13 -3.26
C TYR A 156 -0.97 6.19 -2.64
N VAL A 157 -2.07 5.96 -3.36
CA VAL A 157 -3.09 4.96 -3.02
C VAL A 157 -3.11 3.89 -4.10
N SER A 158 -3.33 2.64 -3.70
CA SER A 158 -3.45 1.50 -4.63
C SER A 158 -4.41 1.81 -5.79
N ALA A 159 -3.95 1.58 -7.02
CA ALA A 159 -4.73 1.82 -8.24
C ALA A 159 -5.92 0.86 -8.32
N LYS A 160 -7.10 1.37 -8.68
CA LYS A 160 -8.21 0.50 -9.11
C LYS A 160 -8.13 0.22 -10.60
N VAL A 161 -7.68 1.22 -11.36
CA VAL A 161 -7.40 1.13 -12.79
C VAL A 161 -6.09 1.84 -13.12
N PRO A 162 -5.41 1.51 -14.23
CA PRO A 162 -4.12 2.11 -14.56
C PRO A 162 -4.12 3.64 -14.61
N GLY A 163 -5.23 4.23 -15.09
CA GLY A 163 -5.41 5.68 -15.17
C GLY A 163 -5.53 6.40 -13.82
N ASP A 164 -5.73 5.66 -12.71
CA ASP A 164 -5.63 6.27 -11.38
C ASP A 164 -4.18 6.68 -11.05
N TRP A 165 -3.19 6.03 -11.68
CA TRP A 165 -1.76 6.31 -11.49
C TRP A 165 -1.14 7.06 -12.64
N ILE A 166 -1.37 6.62 -13.88
CA ILE A 166 -0.65 7.17 -15.04
C ILE A 166 -1.54 7.15 -16.27
N VAL A 167 -1.52 8.24 -17.03
CA VAL A 167 -2.21 8.34 -18.32
C VAL A 167 -1.22 8.75 -19.39
N LEU A 168 -1.21 8.02 -20.49
CA LEU A 168 -0.38 8.29 -21.66
C LEU A 168 -1.22 8.96 -22.75
N HIS A 169 -0.86 10.17 -23.13
CA HIS A 169 -1.48 10.93 -24.21
C HIS A 169 -0.56 11.01 -25.42
N PRO A 170 -1.06 10.78 -26.64
CA PRO A 170 -0.29 10.98 -27.85
C PRO A 170 0.00 12.47 -28.06
N THR A 171 1.12 12.78 -28.72
CA THR A 171 1.43 14.13 -29.21
C THR A 171 1.46 14.15 -30.74
N GLU A 172 1.81 15.29 -31.33
CA GLU A 172 1.98 15.41 -32.77
C GLU A 172 3.16 14.57 -33.30
N ASP A 173 4.21 14.35 -32.48
CA ASP A 173 5.32 13.49 -32.86
C ASP A 173 5.00 12.01 -32.56
N THR A 174 5.31 11.10 -33.48
CA THR A 174 4.95 9.67 -33.42
C THR A 174 5.56 8.90 -32.23
N ASP A 175 6.72 9.35 -31.75
CA ASP A 175 7.47 8.71 -30.66
C ASP A 175 7.44 9.53 -29.36
N VAL A 176 6.82 10.70 -29.36
CA VAL A 176 6.71 11.56 -28.18
C VAL A 176 5.31 11.49 -27.61
N TYR A 177 5.25 11.30 -26.31
CA TYR A 177 4.00 11.16 -25.57
C TYR A 177 4.02 12.09 -24.38
N ARG A 178 2.85 12.59 -24.03
CA ARG A 178 2.64 13.32 -22.80
C ARG A 178 2.13 12.33 -21.75
N VAL A 179 2.89 12.17 -20.69
CA VAL A 179 2.52 11.36 -19.54
C VAL A 179 1.95 12.30 -18.49
N GLU A 180 0.81 11.95 -17.90
CA GLU A 180 0.23 12.65 -16.77
C GLU A 180 0.05 11.69 -15.60
N THR A 181 0.42 12.14 -14.40
CA THR A 181 0.11 11.40 -13.18
C THR A 181 -1.39 11.47 -12.88
N GLY A 182 -1.94 10.34 -12.46
CA GLY A 182 -3.32 10.22 -12.06
C GLY A 182 -3.53 10.68 -10.61
N ARG A 183 -4.80 10.86 -10.26
CA ARG A 183 -5.26 11.38 -8.96
C ARG A 183 -4.76 10.59 -7.73
N PHE A 184 -4.35 9.33 -7.88
CA PHE A 184 -3.98 8.49 -6.73
C PHE A 184 -2.48 8.48 -6.44
N LEU A 185 -1.65 9.18 -7.22
CA LEU A 185 -0.25 9.39 -6.87
C LEU A 185 -0.04 10.60 -5.95
N PHE A 186 -1.10 11.34 -5.57
CA PHE A 186 -1.08 12.58 -4.78
C PHE A 186 -0.14 13.70 -5.27
N VAL A 187 0.62 13.47 -6.33
CA VAL A 187 1.42 14.43 -7.08
C VAL A 187 0.82 14.59 -8.46
N HIS A 188 0.73 15.84 -8.92
CA HIS A 188 0.25 16.17 -10.26
C HIS A 188 1.44 16.65 -11.09
N LYS A 189 2.07 15.75 -11.83
CA LYS A 189 3.17 16.02 -12.74
C LYS A 189 2.81 15.59 -14.15
N SER A 190 3.38 16.31 -15.11
CA SER A 190 3.29 15.94 -16.51
C SER A 190 4.69 15.84 -17.09
N PHE A 191 4.91 14.85 -17.95
CA PHE A 191 6.20 14.59 -18.57
C PHE A 191 6.02 14.50 -20.08
N ARG A 192 6.99 15.04 -20.82
CA ARG A 192 7.20 14.71 -22.21
C ARG A 192 8.16 13.53 -22.25
N VAL A 193 7.70 12.40 -22.79
CA VAL A 193 8.49 11.17 -22.86
C VAL A 193 8.66 10.78 -24.31
N ASN A 194 9.91 10.60 -24.74
CA ASN A 194 10.21 10.03 -26.04
C ASN A 194 10.42 8.51 -25.87
N LEU A 195 9.49 7.71 -26.40
CA LEU A 195 9.52 6.24 -26.28
C LEU A 195 10.65 5.59 -27.08
N ARG A 196 11.21 6.29 -28.07
CA ARG A 196 12.34 5.79 -28.88
C ARG A 196 13.68 6.03 -28.22
N THR A 197 13.86 7.13 -27.50
CA THR A 197 15.13 7.45 -26.83
C THR A 197 15.10 7.12 -25.34
N GLY A 198 13.92 7.07 -24.72
CA GLY A 198 13.76 7.02 -23.27
C GLY A 198 13.99 8.37 -22.59
N GLU A 199 14.09 9.45 -23.36
CA GLU A 199 14.28 10.81 -22.84
C GLU A 199 12.99 11.31 -22.17
N VAL A 200 13.15 11.94 -21.01
CA VAL A 200 12.06 12.45 -20.19
C VAL A 200 12.34 13.91 -19.86
N ALA A 201 11.40 14.78 -20.19
CA ALA A 201 11.41 16.18 -19.80
C ALA A 201 10.17 16.49 -18.95
N ILE A 202 10.37 17.14 -17.81
CA ILE A 202 9.28 17.56 -16.93
C ILE A 202 8.57 18.75 -17.59
N LEU A 203 7.27 18.60 -17.85
CA LEU A 203 6.42 19.70 -18.29
C LEU A 203 5.97 20.46 -17.05
N ALA A 204 6.11 21.79 -17.06
CA ALA A 204 5.86 22.63 -15.91
C ALA A 204 4.55 22.28 -15.19
N THR A 205 4.64 22.09 -13.87
CA THR A 205 3.51 21.86 -12.98
C THR A 205 2.54 23.03 -13.14
N LYS A 206 1.29 22.77 -13.52
CA LYS A 206 0.27 23.81 -13.50
C LYS A 206 0.07 24.17 -12.02
N SER A 207 0.68 25.28 -11.58
CA SER A 207 0.40 25.89 -10.28
C SER A 207 -1.09 26.16 -10.25
N GLN A 208 -1.81 25.39 -9.43
CA GLN A 208 -3.19 25.73 -9.08
C GLN A 208 -3.10 26.92 -8.13
N ASN A 209 -3.42 28.10 -8.64
CA ASN A 209 -3.92 29.21 -7.83
C ASN A 209 -5.27 28.81 -7.22
#